data_AF-A0A811PJX2-F1
#
_entry.id   AF-A0A811PJX2-F1
#
_cell.length_a   1.000
_cell.length_b   1.000
_cell.length_c   1.000
_cell.angle_alpha   90.00
_cell.angle_beta   90.00
_cell.angle_gamma   90.00
#
_symmetry.space_group_name_H-M   'P 1'
#
loop_
_entity.id
_entity.type
_entity.pdbx_description
1 polymer ?
#
loop_
_entity_poly.entity_id
_entity_poly.type
_entity_poly.pdbx_seq_one_letter_code
_entity_poly.pdbx_strand_id
1 'polypeptide(L)'
;MPDRSDRVTSPYGNTLHHSENATVGQFAFTTAEAGNYLACFWIDSAEKGSGVSVNLDWKIGIATKDWDAIAKKEKIEGVELELRKLEVAVQTIHQNLIYLKERQVIYSTSLWNIFCS
;
A
#
# COMPACT_ATOMS: atom_id res chain seq x y z
N MET A 1 9.27 -28.17 -11.35
CA MET A 1 9.00 -27.33 -10.17
C MET A 1 7.89 -26.36 -10.57
N PRO A 2 6.86 -26.13 -9.76
CA PRO A 2 5.79 -25.22 -10.14
C PRO A 2 6.36 -23.82 -10.32
N ASP A 3 6.30 -23.29 -11.54
CA ASP A 3 6.58 -21.88 -11.82
C ASP A 3 5.46 -21.07 -11.16
N ARG A 4 5.83 -20.34 -10.10
CA ARG A 4 4.95 -19.37 -9.45
C ARG A 4 5.44 -18.00 -9.86
N SER A 5 4.54 -17.22 -10.42
CA SER A 5 4.85 -15.86 -10.83
C SER A 5 3.82 -14.91 -10.23
N ASP A 6 4.22 -13.66 -10.01
CA ASP A 6 3.39 -12.64 -9.39
C ASP A 6 3.56 -11.27 -10.07
N ARG A 7 2.50 -10.46 -10.03
CA ARG A 7 2.49 -9.12 -10.62
C ARG A 7 1.61 -8.17 -9.82
N VAL A 8 2.08 -6.95 -9.67
CA VAL A 8 1.31 -5.85 -9.10
C VAL A 8 1.08 -4.78 -10.16
N THR A 9 -0.18 -4.37 -10.33
CA THR A 9 -0.58 -3.31 -11.26
C THR A 9 -1.23 -2.12 -10.55
N SER A 10 -0.95 -0.92 -11.06
CA SER A 10 -1.53 0.35 -10.62
C SER A 10 -2.97 0.50 -11.13
N PRO A 11 -3.73 1.46 -10.59
CA PRO A 11 -5.10 1.75 -11.03
C PRO A 11 -5.21 2.09 -12.53
N TYR A 12 -4.12 2.59 -13.12
CA TYR A 12 -4.04 2.96 -14.54
C TYR A 12 -3.47 1.85 -15.43
N GLY A 13 -3.21 0.67 -14.87
CA GLY A 13 -2.67 -0.48 -15.61
C GLY A 13 -1.15 -0.54 -15.71
N ASN A 14 -0.41 0.36 -15.02
CA ASN A 14 1.05 0.29 -14.99
C ASN A 14 1.50 -0.88 -14.11
N THR A 15 2.43 -1.69 -14.60
CA THR A 15 3.01 -2.77 -13.79
C THR A 15 4.06 -2.19 -12.85
N LEU A 16 3.86 -2.34 -11.54
CA LEU A 16 4.74 -1.84 -10.49
C LEU A 16 5.72 -2.91 -10.02
N HIS A 17 5.30 -4.16 -10.09
CA HIS A 17 6.12 -5.32 -9.75
C HIS A 17 5.74 -6.47 -10.66
N HIS A 18 6.73 -7.25 -11.09
CA HIS A 18 6.56 -8.49 -11.83
C HIS A 18 7.72 -9.40 -11.48
N SER A 19 7.41 -10.60 -10.99
CA SER A 19 8.39 -11.64 -10.70
C SER A 19 7.95 -12.94 -11.35
N GLU A 20 8.92 -13.63 -11.95
CA GLU A 20 8.71 -14.94 -12.55
C GLU A 20 9.50 -16.01 -11.80
N ASN A 21 8.96 -17.22 -11.70
CA ASN A 21 9.61 -18.36 -11.05
C ASN A 21 10.05 -18.12 -9.58
N ALA A 22 9.28 -17.33 -8.83
CA ALA A 22 9.59 -17.00 -7.44
C ALA A 22 8.77 -17.84 -6.44
N THR A 23 9.46 -18.63 -5.60
CA THR A 23 8.81 -19.38 -4.51
C THR A 23 8.58 -18.54 -3.24
N VAL A 24 9.43 -17.54 -3.01
CA VAL A 24 9.37 -16.62 -1.87
C VAL A 24 9.87 -15.26 -2.36
N GLY A 25 9.18 -14.18 -1.98
CA GLY A 25 9.57 -12.83 -2.34
C GLY A 25 9.01 -11.81 -1.34
N GLN A 26 9.74 -10.71 -1.17
CA GLN A 26 9.26 -9.52 -0.49
C GLN A 26 9.54 -8.33 -1.39
N PHE A 27 8.51 -7.52 -1.64
CA PHE A 27 8.63 -6.30 -2.41
C PHE A 27 7.93 -5.15 -1.70
N ALA A 28 8.37 -3.94 -1.99
CA ALA A 28 7.78 -2.71 -1.50
C ALA A 28 7.74 -1.70 -2.64
N PHE A 29 6.65 -0.96 -2.72
CA PHE A 29 6.48 0.14 -3.67
C PHE A 29 5.72 1.28 -3.01
N THR A 30 5.94 2.49 -3.52
CA THR A 30 5.18 3.67 -3.10
C THR A 30 4.07 3.92 -4.10
N THR A 31 2.84 4.05 -3.62
CA THR A 31 1.69 4.39 -4.46
C THR A 31 1.81 5.84 -4.91
N ALA A 32 1.98 6.07 -6.21
CA ALA A 32 2.02 7.42 -6.76
C ALA A 32 0.61 8.02 -6.96
N GLU A 33 -0.40 7.17 -7.08
CA GLU A 33 -1.76 7.57 -7.41
C GLU A 33 -2.79 7.00 -6.43
N ALA A 34 -3.89 7.73 -6.24
CA ALA A 34 -5.02 7.23 -5.46
C ALA A 34 -5.85 6.25 -6.30
N GLY A 35 -6.06 5.04 -5.81
CA GLY A 35 -6.94 4.06 -6.45
C GLY A 35 -6.69 2.63 -6.02
N ASN A 36 -7.25 1.70 -6.77
CA ASN A 36 -7.14 0.27 -6.51
C ASN A 36 -5.88 -0.31 -7.16
N TYR A 37 -5.00 -0.86 -6.34
CA TYR A 37 -3.83 -1.63 -6.78
C TYR A 37 -4.17 -3.12 -6.76
N LEU A 38 -3.77 -3.84 -7.81
CA LEU A 38 -4.09 -5.25 -7.98
C LEU A 38 -2.82 -6.09 -7.85
N ALA A 39 -2.78 -7.04 -6.91
CA ALA A 39 -1.73 -8.04 -6.82
C ALA A 39 -2.28 -9.38 -7.32
N CYS A 40 -1.65 -9.94 -8.34
CA CYS A 40 -2.03 -11.21 -8.95
C CYS A 40 -0.93 -12.25 -8.75
N PHE A 41 -1.34 -13.48 -8.45
CA PHE A 41 -0.46 -14.64 -8.32
C PHE A 41 -0.96 -15.71 -9.29
N TRP A 42 -0.04 -16.31 -10.05
CA TRP A 42 -0.34 -17.37 -10.99
C TRP A 42 0.66 -18.51 -10.88
N ILE A 43 0.19 -19.69 -11.24
CA ILE A 43 0.92 -20.94 -11.10
C ILE A 43 0.72 -21.71 -12.39
N ASP A 44 1.81 -22.02 -13.07
CA ASP A 44 1.79 -22.90 -14.23
C ASP A 44 1.91 -24.35 -13.74
N SER A 45 0.80 -24.89 -13.21
CA SER A 45 0.72 -26.31 -12.85
C SER A 45 -0.22 -27.05 -13.79
N ALA A 46 0.34 -27.96 -14.59
CA ALA A 46 -0.42 -28.96 -15.34
C ALA A 46 -1.15 -29.98 -14.42
N GLU A 47 -0.83 -30.01 -13.13
CA GLU A 47 -1.42 -30.94 -12.16
C GLU A 47 -2.60 -30.31 -11.41
N LYS A 48 -3.79 -30.51 -11.98
CA LYS A 48 -5.09 -30.25 -11.36
C LYS A 48 -5.32 -31.21 -10.18
N GLY A 49 -4.67 -31.03 -9.04
CA GLY A 49 -4.91 -31.93 -7.89
C GLY A 49 -4.23 -31.57 -6.58
N SER A 50 -3.11 -30.86 -6.61
CA SER A 50 -2.43 -30.42 -5.38
C SER A 50 -2.85 -28.98 -5.07
N GLY A 51 -3.64 -28.79 -4.01
CA GLY A 51 -4.00 -27.46 -3.55
C GLY A 51 -2.75 -26.65 -3.21
N VAL A 52 -2.58 -25.48 -3.82
CA VAL A 52 -1.44 -24.61 -3.53
C VAL A 52 -1.80 -23.66 -2.40
N SER A 53 -1.00 -23.71 -1.32
CA SER A 53 -1.06 -22.73 -0.24
C SER A 53 -0.12 -21.56 -0.53
N VAL A 54 -0.66 -20.34 -0.52
CA VAL A 54 0.10 -19.09 -0.61
C VAL A 54 -0.07 -18.35 0.73
N ASN A 55 1.05 -18.02 1.37
CA ASN A 55 1.04 -17.18 2.56
C ASN A 55 1.38 -15.74 2.16
N LEU A 56 0.45 -14.81 2.38
CA LEU A 56 0.59 -13.40 2.01
C LEU A 56 0.59 -12.53 3.25
N ASP A 57 1.71 -11.84 3.50
CA ASP A 57 1.79 -10.73 4.45
C ASP A 57 1.78 -9.43 3.66
N TRP A 58 0.77 -8.59 3.89
CA TRP A 58 0.57 -7.33 3.22
C TRP A 58 0.54 -6.18 4.24
N LYS A 59 1.35 -5.15 4.01
CA LYS A 59 1.44 -3.97 4.88
C LYS A 59 1.26 -2.71 4.04
N ILE A 60 0.50 -1.76 4.56
CA ILE A 60 0.22 -0.47 3.91
C ILE A 60 0.44 0.70 4.87
N GLY A 61 0.74 1.87 4.31
CA GLY A 61 0.85 3.12 5.07
C GLY A 61 1.94 3.08 6.13
N ILE A 62 1.64 3.55 7.34
CA ILE A 62 2.60 3.64 8.44
C ILE A 62 3.24 2.28 8.84
N ALA A 63 2.54 1.18 8.57
CA ALA A 63 3.00 -0.16 8.89
C ALA A 63 4.15 -0.64 7.99
N THR A 64 4.46 0.06 6.90
CA THR A 64 5.62 -0.25 6.03
C THR A 64 6.90 0.46 6.47
N LYS A 65 6.83 1.41 7.42
CA LYS A 65 8.02 2.10 7.92
C LYS A 65 8.92 1.13 8.71
N ASP A 66 10.22 1.23 8.47
CA ASP A 66 11.24 0.49 9.22
C ASP A 66 11.49 1.17 10.57
N TRP A 67 10.68 0.76 11.56
CA TRP A 67 10.75 1.28 12.92
C TRP A 67 12.04 0.91 13.64
N ASP A 68 12.64 -0.23 13.29
CA ASP A 68 13.90 -0.67 13.89
C ASP A 68 15.06 0.21 13.43
N ALA A 69 15.08 0.58 12.14
CA ALA A 69 16.03 1.55 11.60
C ALA A 69 15.84 2.95 12.21
N ILE A 70 14.60 3.41 12.38
CA ILE A 70 14.30 4.72 13.00
C ILE A 70 14.73 4.72 14.47
N ALA A 71 14.34 3.70 15.24
CA ALA A 71 14.69 3.54 16.65
C ALA A 71 16.21 3.57 16.84
N LYS A 72 16.96 2.83 16.01
CA LYS A 72 18.42 2.78 16.07
C LYS A 72 19.08 4.11 15.71
N LYS A 73 18.57 4.81 14.70
CA LYS A 73 19.14 6.09 14.23
C LYS A 73 18.91 7.21 15.24
N GLU A 74 17.71 7.31 15.76
CA GLU A 74 17.29 8.37 16.69
C GLU A 74 17.51 7.98 18.17
N LYS A 75 18.01 6.76 18.42
CA LYS A 75 18.26 6.19 19.77
C LYS A 75 17.02 6.22 20.66
N ILE A 76 15.89 5.85 20.07
CA ILE A 76 14.58 5.84 20.70
C ILE A 76 14.27 4.44 21.21
N GLU A 77 13.80 4.29 22.45
CA GLU A 77 13.54 2.97 23.04
C GLU A 77 12.19 2.91 23.80
N GLY A 78 11.65 1.69 23.91
CA GLY A 78 10.49 1.40 24.74
C GLY A 78 9.24 2.24 24.39
N VAL A 79 8.72 2.95 25.39
CA VAL A 79 7.48 3.74 25.29
C VAL A 79 7.63 4.91 24.30
N GLU A 80 8.82 5.47 24.16
CA GLU A 80 9.06 6.60 23.26
C GLU A 80 8.91 6.19 21.79
N LEU A 81 9.34 4.97 21.42
CA LEU A 81 9.11 4.41 20.08
C LEU A 81 7.61 4.25 19.79
N GLU A 82 6.85 3.74 20.76
CA GLU A 82 5.40 3.57 20.61
C GLU A 82 4.67 4.92 20.49
N LEU A 83 5.10 5.95 21.23
CA LEU A 83 4.59 7.31 21.07
C LEU A 83 4.90 7.86 19.68
N ARG A 84 6.09 7.58 19.13
CA ARG A 84 6.49 8.05 17.79
C ARG A 84 5.69 7.37 16.68
N LYS A 85 5.39 6.08 16.82
CA LYS A 85 4.46 5.37 15.95
C LYS A 85 3.07 6.03 15.98
N LEU A 86 2.56 6.33 17.17
CA LEU A 86 1.24 6.97 17.32
C LEU A 86 1.20 8.37 16.71
N GLU A 87 2.23 9.18 16.90
CA GLU A 87 2.30 10.53 16.35
C GLU A 87 2.28 10.53 14.82
N VAL A 88 3.07 9.65 14.19
CA VAL A 88 3.06 9.52 12.73
C VAL A 88 1.70 9.02 12.24
N ALA A 89 1.02 8.15 13.00
CA ALA A 89 -0.32 7.68 12.66
C ALA A 89 -1.33 8.84 12.69
N VAL A 90 -1.29 9.64 13.76
CA VAL A 90 -2.15 10.83 13.92
C VAL A 90 -1.89 11.86 12.82
N GLN A 91 -0.63 12.13 12.49
CA GLN A 91 -0.27 13.03 11.37
C GLN A 91 -0.81 12.52 10.04
N THR A 92 -0.73 11.21 9.77
CA THR A 92 -1.26 10.60 8.55
C THR A 92 -2.79 10.76 8.48
N ILE A 93 -3.49 10.52 9.58
CA ILE A 93 -4.95 10.73 9.66
C ILE A 93 -5.30 12.20 9.44
N HIS A 94 -4.56 13.11 10.07
CA HIS A 94 -4.79 14.55 9.95
C HIS A 94 -4.65 15.03 8.50
N GLN A 95 -3.60 14.57 7.80
CA GLN A 95 -3.40 14.87 6.38
C GLN A 95 -4.54 14.33 5.51
N ASN A 96 -5.02 13.11 5.78
CA ASN A 96 -6.16 12.53 5.07
C ASN A 96 -7.45 13.34 5.29
N LEU A 97 -7.68 13.84 6.51
CA LEU A 97 -8.84 14.70 6.81
C LEU A 97 -8.78 16.02 6.06
N ILE A 98 -7.60 16.65 5.99
CA ILE A 98 -7.39 17.87 5.20
C ILE A 98 -7.68 17.59 3.72
N TYR A 99 -7.13 16.52 3.17
CA TYR A 99 -7.35 16.12 1.79
C TYR A 99 -8.84 15.94 1.44
N LEU A 100 -9.61 15.26 2.32
CA LEU A 100 -11.05 15.08 2.12
C LEU A 100 -11.81 16.41 2.17
N LYS A 101 -11.43 17.30 3.08
CA LYS A 101 -12.03 18.63 3.20
C LYS A 101 -11.78 19.47 1.96
N GLU A 102 -10.56 19.48 1.44
CA GLU A 102 -10.21 20.21 0.21
C GLU A 102 -11.03 19.72 -0.99
N ARG A 103 -11.17 18.39 -1.14
CA ARG A 103 -12.05 17.80 -2.15
C ARG A 103 -13.49 18.26 -2.02
N GLN A 104 -14.04 18.28 -0.80
CA GLN A 104 -15.42 18.73 -0.58
C GLN A 104 -15.62 20.19 -1.01
N VAL A 105 -14.65 21.07 -0.73
CA VAL A 105 -14.69 22.46 -1.18
C VAL A 105 -14.69 22.53 -2.71
N ILE A 106 -13.81 21.77 -3.38
CA ILE A 106 -13.78 21.70 -4.85
C ILE A 106 -15.15 21.30 -5.40
N TYR A 107 -15.76 20.23 -4.89
CA TYR A 107 -17.10 19.80 -5.32
C TYR A 107 -18.16 20.87 -5.09
N SER A 108 -18.14 21.53 -3.92
CA SER A 108 -19.10 22.59 -3.58
C SER A 108 -18.95 23.80 -4.51
N THR A 109 -17.73 24.25 -4.80
CA THR A 109 -17.47 25.37 -5.73
C THR A 109 -17.87 25.00 -7.16
N SER A 110 -17.59 23.76 -7.58
CA SER A 110 -18.00 23.24 -8.89
C SER A 110 -19.52 23.25 -9.06
N LEU A 111 -20.24 22.74 -8.06
CA LEU A 111 -21.71 22.73 -8.05
C LEU A 111 -22.27 24.15 -8.03
N TRP A 112 -21.70 25.06 -7.25
CA TRP A 112 -22.12 26.46 -7.24
C TRP A 112 -21.99 27.11 -8.61
N ASN A 113 -20.86 26.91 -9.32
CA ASN A 113 -20.68 27.43 -10.68
C ASN A 113 -21.70 26.86 -11.68
N ILE A 114 -22.12 25.61 -11.52
CA ILE A 114 -23.12 24.96 -12.40
C ILE A 114 -24.53 25.50 -12.14
N PHE A 115 -24.89 25.73 -10.87
CA PHE A 115 -26.27 26.11 -10.48
C PHE A 115 -26.51 27.61 -10.39
N CYS A 116 -25.48 28.43 -10.21
CA CYS A 116 -25.59 29.90 -10.10
C CYS A 116 -25.13 30.65 -11.37
N SER A 117 -24.97 29.97 -12.51
CA SER A 117 -24.74 30.61 -13.82
C SER A 117 -26.01 30.70 -14.67
#